data_AF-A0A4Z1IJP0-F1
#
_entry.id   AF-A0A4Z1IJP0-F1
#
_cell.length_a   1.000
_cell.length_b   1.000
_cell.length_c   1.000
_cell.angle_alpha   90.00
_cell.angle_beta   90.00
_cell.angle_gamma   90.00
#
_symmetry.space_group_name_H-M   'P 1'
#
loop_
_entity.id
_entity.type
_entity.pdbx_description
1 polymer ?
#
loop_
_entity_poly.entity_id
_entity_poly.type
_entity_poly.pdbx_seq_one_letter_code
_entity_poly.pdbx_strand_id
1 'polypeptide(L)'
;MTFCPAQTCYPSFNDMQPNPNSRFINPTPLILDIPLNSQEMHYREICGMLKYTQDNTRKVTKDKKKYSRELHVALMRLDVGGGKGRDGRERMRKVAVLRKVVRSHQDYKKNLMVCEGVLWRKENELKRALKLQVRENGNADYYEGRNWWFVAGEEESDEDDEDEEEDEEEDEEEDEEEDEEGDEAEGTQGMELEFWSEEDEDLEMEMEMEMEG
;
A
#
# COMPACT_ATOMS: atom_id res chain seq x y z
N MET A 1 -7.21 65.43 51.46
CA MET A 1 -7.29 64.12 50.78
C MET A 1 -7.51 64.38 49.31
N THR A 2 -6.44 64.28 48.53
CA THR A 2 -6.42 64.48 47.08
C THR A 2 -6.68 63.14 46.39
N PHE A 3 -7.80 63.03 45.69
CA PHE A 3 -8.08 61.91 44.79
C PHE A 3 -7.34 62.15 43.47
N CYS A 4 -6.45 61.24 43.09
CA CYS A 4 -5.87 61.17 41.75
C CYS A 4 -6.72 60.20 40.90
N PRO A 5 -7.17 60.56 39.68
CA PRO A 5 -7.85 59.64 38.77
C PRO A 5 -6.85 58.66 38.14
N ALA A 6 -7.33 57.43 37.89
CA ALA A 6 -6.60 56.37 37.21
C ALA A 6 -6.11 56.81 35.83
N GLN A 7 -4.79 56.69 35.59
CA GLN A 7 -4.20 56.87 34.27
C GLN A 7 -4.55 55.64 33.40
N THR A 8 -5.30 55.88 32.33
CA THR A 8 -5.55 54.90 31.27
C THR A 8 -4.31 54.83 30.38
N CYS A 9 -3.53 53.76 30.52
CA CYS A 9 -2.43 53.43 29.61
C CYS A 9 -2.98 52.83 28.30
N TYR A 10 -3.55 53.66 27.43
CA TYR A 10 -3.73 53.31 26.02
C TYR A 10 -2.69 54.08 25.20
N PRO A 11 -1.93 53.42 24.30
CA PRO A 11 -1.10 54.14 23.37
C PRO A 11 -1.98 55.02 22.49
N SER A 12 -1.55 56.26 22.28
CA SER A 12 -2.21 57.18 21.35
C SER A 12 -2.18 56.59 19.94
N PHE A 13 -3.18 56.88 19.10
CA PHE A 13 -3.16 56.49 17.67
C PHE A 13 -1.90 57.01 16.93
N ASN A 14 -1.23 58.03 17.46
CA ASN A 14 0.03 58.54 16.92
C ASN A 14 1.26 57.71 17.31
N ASP A 15 1.18 56.80 18.28
CA ASP A 15 2.28 55.89 18.67
C ASP A 15 2.35 54.61 17.82
N MET A 16 1.35 54.36 16.97
CA MET A 16 1.35 53.22 16.04
C MET A 16 1.90 53.57 14.65
N GLN A 17 2.49 54.76 14.47
CA GLN A 17 3.16 55.06 13.20
C GLN A 17 4.45 54.24 13.13
N PRO A 18 4.59 53.33 12.15
CA PRO A 18 5.81 52.55 12.01
C PRO A 18 6.96 53.52 11.77
N ASN A 19 8.04 53.38 12.56
CA ASN A 19 9.21 54.23 12.42
C ASN A 19 9.70 54.17 10.96
N PRO A 20 9.75 55.30 10.23
CA PRO A 20 10.12 55.33 8.81
C PRO A 20 11.59 54.92 8.57
N ASN A 21 12.41 54.89 9.62
CA ASN A 21 13.79 54.40 9.59
C ASN A 21 13.92 52.94 10.06
N SER A 22 12.83 52.30 10.44
CA SER A 22 12.82 50.87 10.74
C SER A 22 12.98 50.12 9.43
N ARG A 23 14.04 49.31 9.30
CA ARG A 23 14.13 48.36 8.18
C ARG A 23 12.85 47.55 8.21
N PHE A 24 12.19 47.38 7.06
CA PHE A 24 11.11 46.41 6.93
C PHE A 24 11.63 45.08 7.50
N ILE A 25 11.18 44.75 8.70
CA ILE A 25 11.37 43.42 9.25
C ILE A 25 10.46 42.61 8.36
N ASN A 26 11.03 41.94 7.35
CA ASN A 26 10.33 40.85 6.70
C ASN A 26 9.88 39.97 7.85
N PRO A 27 8.57 39.89 8.17
CA PRO A 27 8.14 38.95 9.17
C PRO A 27 8.57 37.61 8.59
N THR A 28 9.56 36.97 9.22
CA THR A 28 9.83 35.55 9.00
C THR A 28 8.45 34.90 8.96
N PRO A 29 8.06 34.20 7.88
CA PRO A 29 6.73 33.64 7.81
C PRO A 29 6.52 32.90 9.11
N LEU A 30 5.52 33.33 9.88
CA LEU A 30 5.19 32.68 11.13
C LEU A 30 4.87 31.24 10.69
N ILE A 31 5.79 30.31 10.96
CA ILE A 31 5.51 28.89 10.84
C ILE A 31 4.51 28.65 11.98
N LEU A 32 3.24 28.95 11.69
CA LEU A 32 2.14 28.58 12.53
C LEU A 32 2.12 27.06 12.45
N ASP A 33 2.63 26.45 13.51
CA ASP A 33 2.50 25.03 13.77
C ASP A 33 1.02 24.78 14.11
N ILE A 34 0.18 24.83 13.08
CA ILE A 34 -1.26 24.60 13.20
C ILE A 34 -1.39 23.10 13.41
N PRO A 35 -1.91 22.65 14.57
CA PRO A 35 -2.12 21.25 14.80
C PRO A 35 -3.08 20.68 13.75
N LEU A 36 -2.77 19.48 13.27
CA LEU A 36 -3.58 18.78 12.29
C LEU A 36 -5.00 18.60 12.80
N ASN A 37 -5.99 18.85 11.94
CA ASN A 37 -7.35 18.42 12.20
C ASN A 37 -7.42 16.88 12.16
N SER A 38 -8.41 16.31 12.85
CA SER A 38 -8.70 14.86 12.86
C SER A 38 -8.71 14.23 11.47
N GLN A 39 -9.33 14.88 10.49
CA GLN A 39 -9.37 14.40 9.10
C GLN A 39 -8.00 14.43 8.41
N GLU A 40 -7.15 15.40 8.75
CA GLU A 40 -5.79 15.50 8.20
C GLU A 40 -4.86 14.47 8.83
N MET A 41 -5.01 14.22 10.14
CA MET A 41 -4.33 13.10 10.82
C MET A 41 -4.72 11.77 10.18
N HIS A 42 -6.02 11.55 9.99
CA HIS A 42 -6.52 10.32 9.38
C HIS A 42 -6.04 10.14 7.93
N TYR A 43 -5.93 11.23 7.18
CA TYR A 43 -5.36 11.19 5.84
C TYR A 43 -3.90 10.74 5.86
N ARG A 44 -3.08 11.28 6.78
CA ARG A 44 -1.69 10.84 6.93
C ARG A 44 -1.56 9.39 7.35
N GLU A 45 -2.44 8.91 8.23
CA GLU A 45 -2.49 7.49 8.62
C GLU A 45 -2.74 6.60 7.40
N ILE A 46 -3.72 6.94 6.56
CA ILE A 46 -4.02 6.19 5.33
C ILE A 46 -2.82 6.21 4.38
N CYS A 47 -2.18 7.35 4.18
CA CYS A 47 -0.96 7.45 3.37
C CYS A 47 0.18 6.60 3.92
N GLY A 48 0.38 6.57 5.24
CA GLY A 48 1.37 5.71 5.88
C GLY A 48 1.06 4.23 5.69
N MET A 49 -0.21 3.84 5.82
CA MET A 49 -0.65 2.47 5.55
C MET A 49 -0.48 2.08 4.08
N LEU A 50 -0.72 3.00 3.13
CA LEU A 50 -0.46 2.79 1.71
C LEU A 50 1.02 2.53 1.44
N LYS A 51 1.90 3.40 1.95
CA LYS A 51 3.35 3.23 1.80
C LYS A 51 3.81 1.89 2.37
N TYR A 52 3.38 1.56 3.60
CA TYR A 52 3.67 0.27 4.20
C TYR A 52 3.19 -0.90 3.34
N THR A 53 1.97 -0.83 2.80
CA THR A 53 1.41 -1.90 1.97
C THR A 53 2.23 -2.08 0.68
N GLN A 54 2.59 -0.99 0.02
CA GLN A 54 3.42 -0.99 -1.19
C GLN A 54 4.82 -1.56 -0.95
N ASP A 55 5.49 -1.11 0.12
CA ASP A 55 6.81 -1.60 0.50
C ASP A 55 6.78 -3.10 0.82
N ASN A 56 5.75 -3.56 1.52
CA ASN A 56 5.56 -4.99 1.79
C ASN A 56 5.25 -5.78 0.52
N THR A 57 4.44 -5.25 -0.41
CA THR A 57 4.17 -5.91 -1.70
C THR A 57 5.46 -6.11 -2.50
N ARG A 58 6.33 -5.09 -2.55
CA ARG A 58 7.65 -5.19 -3.18
C ARG A 58 8.51 -6.26 -2.53
N LYS A 59 8.63 -6.22 -1.19
CA LYS A 59 9.42 -7.19 -0.42
C LYS A 59 8.94 -8.63 -0.61
N VAL A 60 7.63 -8.87 -0.49
CA VAL A 60 7.01 -10.19 -0.66
C VAL A 60 7.21 -10.72 -2.07
N THR A 61 7.18 -9.83 -3.07
CA THR A 61 7.48 -10.20 -4.46
C THR A 61 8.94 -10.62 -4.64
N LYS A 62 9.90 -9.88 -4.07
CA LYS A 62 11.34 -10.24 -4.06
C LYS A 62 11.56 -11.59 -3.36
N ASP A 63 10.95 -11.79 -2.20
CA ASP A 63 11.04 -13.03 -1.44
C ASP A 63 10.39 -14.22 -2.17
N LYS A 64 9.21 -14.03 -2.79
CA LYS A 64 8.56 -15.06 -3.63
C LYS A 64 9.51 -15.50 -4.75
N LYS A 65 10.08 -14.56 -5.50
CA LYS A 65 11.03 -14.87 -6.60
C LYS A 65 12.21 -15.71 -6.10
N LYS A 66 12.78 -15.35 -4.95
CA LYS A 66 13.85 -16.13 -4.29
C LYS A 66 13.40 -17.56 -3.98
N TYR A 67 12.26 -17.75 -3.31
CA TYR A 67 11.78 -19.08 -2.95
C TYR A 67 11.35 -19.91 -4.15
N SER A 68 10.83 -19.29 -5.21
CA SER A 68 10.53 -19.97 -6.48
C SER A 68 11.79 -20.52 -7.14
N ARG A 69 12.89 -19.74 -7.18
CA ARG A 69 14.19 -20.22 -7.66
C ARG A 69 14.72 -21.38 -6.82
N GLU A 70 14.61 -21.29 -5.49
CA GLU A 70 14.99 -22.39 -4.59
C GLU A 70 14.14 -23.65 -4.79
N LEU A 71 12.83 -23.48 -5.01
CA LEU A 71 11.90 -24.57 -5.30
C LEU A 71 12.28 -25.26 -6.61
N HIS A 72 12.58 -24.50 -7.66
CA HIS A 72 13.01 -25.04 -8.95
C HIS A 72 14.27 -25.92 -8.78
N VAL A 73 15.30 -25.42 -8.09
CA VAL A 73 16.51 -26.20 -7.80
C VAL A 73 16.20 -27.44 -6.96
N ALA A 74 15.30 -27.34 -5.97
CA ALA A 74 14.90 -28.48 -5.15
C ALA A 74 14.16 -29.56 -5.96
N LEU A 75 13.32 -29.17 -6.91
CA LEU A 75 12.64 -30.07 -7.84
C LEU A 75 13.64 -30.79 -8.74
N MET A 76 14.59 -30.08 -9.35
CA MET A 76 15.65 -30.69 -10.16
C MET A 76 16.47 -31.71 -9.35
N ARG A 77 16.82 -31.39 -8.11
CA ARG A 77 17.55 -32.31 -7.22
C ARG A 77 16.73 -33.53 -6.84
N LEU A 78 15.42 -33.38 -6.69
CA LEU A 78 14.53 -34.50 -6.41
C LEU A 78 14.39 -35.41 -7.64
N ASP A 79 14.31 -34.83 -8.84
CA ASP A 79 14.25 -35.55 -10.10
C ASP A 79 15.51 -36.39 -10.34
N VAL A 80 16.69 -35.77 -10.23
CA VAL A 80 17.99 -36.46 -10.40
C VAL A 80 18.28 -37.46 -9.27
N GLY A 81 18.02 -37.07 -8.02
CA GLY A 81 18.40 -37.87 -6.84
C GLY A 81 17.35 -38.90 -6.40
N GLY A 82 16.13 -38.81 -6.92
CA GLY A 82 14.98 -39.61 -6.51
C GLY A 82 14.48 -39.36 -5.08
N GLY A 83 13.25 -39.82 -4.80
CA GLY A 83 12.57 -39.67 -3.50
C GLY A 83 12.78 -40.81 -2.49
N LYS A 84 13.63 -41.81 -2.80
CA LYS A 84 13.83 -43.01 -1.95
C LYS A 84 14.93 -42.81 -0.91
N GLY A 85 14.85 -43.56 0.19
CA GLY A 85 15.84 -43.51 1.28
C GLY A 85 15.67 -42.29 2.19
N ARG A 86 16.59 -42.13 3.15
CA ARG A 86 16.58 -41.01 4.10
C ARG A 86 16.70 -39.67 3.38
N ASP A 87 17.69 -39.55 2.50
CA ASP A 87 17.99 -38.31 1.78
C ASP A 87 16.89 -37.97 0.75
N GLY A 88 16.26 -38.99 0.14
CA GLY A 88 15.12 -38.78 -0.75
C GLY A 88 13.89 -38.25 -0.02
N ARG A 89 13.62 -38.75 1.20
CA ARG A 89 12.54 -38.22 2.05
C ARG A 89 12.81 -36.77 2.45
N GLU A 90 14.06 -36.42 2.76
CA GLU A 90 14.45 -35.04 3.06
C GLU A 90 14.29 -34.12 1.85
N ARG A 91 14.65 -34.56 0.63
CA ARG A 91 14.39 -33.81 -0.62
C ARG A 91 12.90 -33.56 -0.84
N MET A 92 12.05 -34.58 -0.70
CA MET A 92 10.59 -34.42 -0.84
C MET A 92 10.02 -33.44 0.19
N ARG A 93 10.47 -33.53 1.46
CA ARG A 93 10.07 -32.56 2.50
C ARG A 93 10.47 -31.15 2.14
N LYS A 94 11.70 -30.95 1.65
CA LYS A 94 12.17 -29.62 1.22
C LYS A 94 11.28 -29.05 0.12
N VAL A 95 10.96 -29.84 -0.91
CA VAL A 95 10.04 -29.44 -1.98
C VAL A 95 8.65 -29.07 -1.43
N ALA A 96 8.08 -29.90 -0.56
CA ALA A 96 6.77 -29.64 0.04
C ALA A 96 6.74 -28.34 0.85
N VAL A 97 7.78 -28.08 1.65
CA VAL A 97 7.90 -26.84 2.42
C VAL A 97 8.03 -25.63 1.48
N LEU A 98 8.90 -25.71 0.47
CA LEU A 98 9.10 -24.61 -0.47
C LEU A 98 7.83 -24.30 -1.28
N ARG A 99 7.07 -25.31 -1.71
CA ARG A 99 5.76 -25.11 -2.35
C ARG A 99 4.81 -24.34 -1.43
N LYS A 100 4.73 -24.73 -0.15
CA LYS A 100 3.88 -24.03 0.82
C LYS A 100 4.33 -22.58 1.04
N VAL A 101 5.63 -22.34 1.10
CA VAL A 101 6.19 -20.99 1.26
C VAL A 101 5.87 -20.12 0.04
N VAL A 102 6.04 -20.64 -1.19
CA VAL A 102 5.72 -19.88 -2.41
C VAL A 102 4.24 -19.52 -2.46
N ARG A 103 3.34 -20.48 -2.17
CA ARG A 103 1.90 -20.22 -2.09
C ARG A 103 1.56 -19.18 -1.02
N SER A 104 2.12 -19.30 0.19
CA SER A 104 1.83 -18.33 1.24
C SER A 104 2.28 -16.90 0.89
N HIS A 105 3.37 -16.74 0.12
CA HIS A 105 3.78 -15.42 -0.37
C HIS A 105 2.83 -14.90 -1.46
N GLN A 106 2.33 -15.76 -2.34
CA GLN A 106 1.33 -15.40 -3.33
C GLN A 106 0.02 -14.96 -2.69
N ASP A 107 -0.48 -15.71 -1.70
CA ASP A 107 -1.71 -15.38 -0.97
C ASP A 107 -1.55 -14.08 -0.17
N TYR A 108 -0.40 -13.90 0.49
CA TYR A 108 -0.13 -12.67 1.21
C TYR A 108 -0.03 -11.46 0.27
N LYS A 109 0.58 -11.62 -0.92
CA LYS A 109 0.58 -10.57 -1.97
C LYS A 109 -0.85 -10.23 -2.39
N LYS A 110 -1.72 -11.22 -2.65
CA LYS A 110 -3.13 -10.99 -2.98
C LYS A 110 -3.84 -10.15 -1.91
N ASN A 111 -3.66 -10.51 -0.63
CA ASN A 111 -4.24 -9.75 0.48
C ASN A 111 -3.71 -8.32 0.58
N LEU A 112 -2.42 -8.10 0.32
CA LEU A 112 -1.85 -6.75 0.29
C LEU A 112 -2.45 -5.91 -0.85
N MET A 113 -2.66 -6.48 -2.04
CA MET A 113 -3.29 -5.77 -3.16
C MET A 113 -4.75 -5.37 -2.85
N VAL A 114 -5.51 -6.24 -2.16
CA VAL A 114 -6.88 -5.91 -1.70
C VAL A 114 -6.84 -4.75 -0.70
N CYS A 115 -5.94 -4.80 0.27
CA CYS A 115 -5.75 -3.72 1.25
C CYS A 115 -5.37 -2.40 0.56
N GLU A 116 -4.43 -2.44 -0.40
CA GLU A 116 -4.02 -1.28 -1.17
C GLU A 116 -5.20 -0.66 -1.92
N GLY A 117 -6.02 -1.46 -2.59
CA GLY A 117 -7.20 -0.97 -3.31
C GLY A 117 -8.24 -0.32 -2.39
N VAL A 118 -8.44 -0.83 -1.17
CA VAL A 118 -9.32 -0.20 -0.17
C VAL A 118 -8.72 1.11 0.33
N LEU A 119 -7.43 1.13 0.66
CA LEU A 119 -6.74 2.31 1.16
C LEU A 119 -6.68 3.42 0.10
N TRP A 120 -6.49 3.08 -1.18
CA TRP A 120 -6.44 4.04 -2.28
C TRP A 120 -7.79 4.72 -2.50
N ARG A 121 -8.90 3.99 -2.37
CA ARG A 121 -10.25 4.58 -2.38
C ARG A 121 -10.45 5.56 -1.23
N LYS A 122 -10.09 5.16 -0.01
CA LYS A 122 -10.21 6.01 1.19
C LYS A 122 -9.32 7.25 1.14
N GLU A 123 -8.10 7.13 0.63
CA GLU A 123 -7.18 8.25 0.41
C GLU A 123 -7.81 9.29 -0.51
N ASN A 124 -8.34 8.83 -1.65
CA ASN A 124 -8.98 9.69 -2.63
C ASN A 124 -10.25 10.37 -2.11
N GLU A 125 -11.11 9.63 -1.41
CA GLU A 125 -12.33 10.17 -0.79
C GLU A 125 -11.99 11.27 0.22
N LEU A 126 -11.05 10.99 1.13
CA LEU A 126 -10.67 11.94 2.17
C LEU A 126 -9.94 13.16 1.61
N LYS A 127 -9.10 12.97 0.60
CA LYS A 127 -8.44 14.05 -0.14
C LYS A 127 -9.45 14.99 -0.80
N ARG A 128 -10.51 14.44 -1.40
CA ARG A 128 -11.60 15.26 -1.98
C ARG A 128 -12.36 16.01 -0.88
N ALA A 129 -12.68 15.35 0.22
CA ALA A 129 -13.38 15.98 1.35
C ALA A 129 -12.58 17.14 1.97
N LEU A 130 -11.28 16.94 2.22
CA LEU A 130 -10.39 17.96 2.75
C LEU A 130 -10.31 19.18 1.80
N LYS A 131 -10.14 18.95 0.49
CA LYS A 131 -10.12 20.04 -0.50
C LYS A 131 -11.45 20.80 -0.53
N LEU A 132 -12.59 20.10 -0.43
CA LEU A 132 -13.91 20.72 -0.41
C LEU A 132 -14.09 21.59 0.83
N GLN A 133 -13.78 21.06 2.02
CA GLN A 133 -13.92 21.77 3.29
C GLN A 133 -13.14 23.09 3.30
N VAL A 134 -11.91 23.06 2.79
CA VAL A 134 -11.05 24.24 2.79
C VAL A 134 -11.53 25.27 1.75
N ARG A 135 -12.06 24.82 0.60
CA ARG A 135 -12.72 25.69 -0.37
C ARG A 135 -13.98 26.36 0.21
N GLU A 136 -14.80 25.62 0.94
CA GLU A 136 -16.00 26.14 1.61
C GLU A 136 -15.67 27.15 2.72
N ASN A 137 -14.55 26.94 3.42
CA ASN A 137 -14.02 27.86 4.43
C ASN A 137 -13.35 29.12 3.84
N GLY A 138 -13.37 29.29 2.51
CA GLY A 138 -12.82 30.46 1.83
C GLY A 138 -11.30 30.48 1.74
N ASN A 139 -10.63 29.33 1.92
CA ASN A 139 -9.18 29.21 1.92
C ASN A 139 -8.70 28.19 0.86
N ALA A 140 -9.20 28.28 -0.37
CA ALA A 140 -8.96 27.29 -1.43
C ALA A 140 -7.47 26.92 -1.63
N ASP A 141 -6.56 27.85 -1.36
CA ASP A 141 -5.12 27.71 -1.58
C ASP A 141 -4.38 27.09 -0.38
N TYR A 142 -5.08 26.67 0.68
CA TYR A 142 -4.46 26.17 1.92
C TYR A 142 -3.47 25.00 1.68
N TYR A 143 -3.79 24.13 0.73
CA TYR A 143 -2.93 23.02 0.33
C TYR A 143 -2.13 23.30 -0.95
N GLU A 144 -2.31 24.44 -1.61
CA GLU A 144 -1.51 24.82 -2.78
C GLU A 144 -0.07 25.15 -2.36
N GLY A 145 0.92 24.65 -3.13
CA GLY A 145 2.35 24.75 -2.80
C GLY A 145 2.80 23.87 -1.63
N ARG A 146 1.87 23.08 -1.07
CA ARG A 146 2.05 22.23 0.10
C ARG A 146 1.91 20.76 -0.30
N ASN A 147 2.66 20.35 -1.33
CA ASN A 147 2.60 18.99 -1.89
C ASN A 147 2.84 17.90 -0.83
N TRP A 148 3.66 18.18 0.20
CA TRP A 148 3.92 17.29 1.34
C TRP A 148 2.68 16.95 2.18
N TRP A 149 1.55 17.64 1.99
CA TRP A 149 0.28 17.29 2.67
C TRP A 149 -0.43 16.10 2.05
N PHE A 150 -0.20 15.84 0.76
CA PHE A 150 -0.84 14.77 0.01
C PHE A 150 0.15 13.75 -0.58
N VAL A 151 1.44 13.92 -0.30
CA VAL A 151 2.48 12.96 -0.64
C VAL A 151 2.71 12.13 0.62
N ALA A 152 2.46 10.83 0.54
CA ALA A 152 2.91 9.89 1.56
C ALA A 152 4.42 10.08 1.70
N GLY A 153 4.89 10.46 2.89
CA GLY A 153 6.26 10.94 3.09
C GLY A 153 7.30 10.11 2.34
N GLU A 154 7.92 10.73 1.34
CA GLU A 154 9.26 10.38 0.84
C GLU A 154 10.26 10.64 1.99
N GLU A 155 10.15 9.87 3.07
CA GLU A 155 11.28 9.68 3.96
C GLU A 155 12.19 8.67 3.28
N GLU A 156 13.29 9.23 2.77
CA GLU A 156 14.58 8.65 2.38
C GLU A 156 14.68 7.14 2.65
N SER A 157 14.42 6.36 1.61
CA SER A 157 14.96 5.00 1.51
C SER A 157 16.16 5.07 0.57
N ASP A 158 17.25 5.65 1.04
CA ASP A 158 18.58 5.37 0.50
C ASP A 158 18.92 3.90 0.85
N GLU A 159 18.38 2.98 0.08
CA GLU A 159 18.92 1.63 -0.03
C GLU A 159 19.26 1.42 -1.51
N ASP A 160 20.55 1.60 -1.80
CA ASP A 160 21.24 1.16 -3.01
C ASP A 160 20.75 -0.25 -3.42
N ASP A 161 19.88 -0.34 -4.42
CA ASP A 161 19.70 -1.56 -5.23
C ASP A 161 20.30 -1.22 -6.62
N GLU A 162 21.63 -1.04 -6.66
CA GLU A 162 22.42 -1.31 -7.87
C GLU A 162 22.35 -2.82 -8.11
N ASP A 163 21.35 -3.28 -8.85
CA ASP A 163 21.39 -4.52 -9.63
C ASP A 163 20.30 -4.40 -10.71
N GLU A 164 20.64 -3.64 -11.75
CA GLU A 164 20.06 -3.76 -13.09
C GLU A 164 20.26 -5.20 -13.58
N GLU A 165 19.22 -6.02 -13.50
CA GLU A 165 19.00 -7.09 -14.47
C GLU A 165 17.53 -6.98 -14.88
N GLU A 166 17.34 -6.33 -16.03
CA GLU A 166 16.15 -6.35 -16.86
C GLU A 166 15.75 -7.81 -17.10
N ASP A 167 14.71 -8.27 -16.42
CA ASP A 167 13.85 -9.35 -16.90
C ASP A 167 12.41 -8.90 -16.64
N GLU A 168 11.92 -8.09 -17.57
CA GLU A 168 10.50 -7.88 -17.85
C GLU A 168 9.92 -9.22 -18.38
N GLU A 169 9.82 -10.21 -17.51
CA GLU A 169 8.88 -11.31 -17.73
C GLU A 169 7.52 -10.80 -17.25
N GLU A 170 6.79 -10.22 -18.20
CA GLU A 170 5.33 -10.12 -18.18
C GLU A 170 4.77 -11.53 -17.94
N ASP A 171 4.56 -11.90 -16.66
CA ASP A 171 3.65 -13.01 -16.33
C ASP A 171 2.21 -12.51 -16.57
N GLU A 172 1.85 -12.34 -17.84
CA GLU A 172 0.48 -12.49 -18.33
C GLU A 172 0.12 -13.98 -18.19
N GLU A 173 -0.29 -14.39 -17.00
CA GLU A 173 -1.09 -15.62 -16.87
C GLU A 173 -2.52 -15.22 -17.29
N GLU A 174 -2.72 -15.16 -18.61
CA GLU A 174 -4.04 -15.21 -19.23
C GLU A 174 -4.65 -16.58 -18.93
N ASP A 175 -5.78 -16.58 -18.23
CA ASP A 175 -6.69 -17.71 -18.11
C ASP A 175 -7.26 -18.05 -19.50
N GLU A 176 -6.63 -18.96 -20.23
CA GLU A 176 -7.24 -19.65 -21.38
C GLU A 176 -7.89 -20.96 -20.92
N GLU A 177 -9.15 -20.85 -20.48
CA GLU A 177 -10.12 -21.96 -20.44
C GLU A 177 -10.56 -22.27 -21.89
N GLU A 178 -9.87 -23.20 -22.57
CA GLU A 178 -10.39 -23.82 -23.80
C GLU A 178 -10.98 -25.21 -23.49
N ASP A 179 -12.30 -25.24 -23.34
CA ASP A 179 -13.13 -26.43 -23.43
C ASP A 179 -13.12 -27.00 -24.86
N GLU A 180 -12.53 -28.19 -25.06
CA GLU A 180 -12.88 -29.06 -26.20
C GLU A 180 -13.27 -30.48 -25.71
N GLU A 181 -14.57 -30.77 -25.77
CA GLU A 181 -15.12 -32.14 -25.77
C GLU A 181 -14.70 -32.89 -27.06
N GLY A 182 -14.24 -34.14 -26.97
CA GLY A 182 -14.16 -34.98 -28.17
C GLY A 182 -13.29 -36.25 -28.15
N ASP A 183 -13.74 -37.26 -27.41
CA ASP A 183 -13.86 -38.68 -27.81
C ASP A 183 -12.67 -39.57 -28.27
N GLU A 184 -12.62 -40.74 -27.60
CA GLU A 184 -12.11 -42.08 -27.95
C GLU A 184 -10.62 -42.36 -28.33
N ALA A 185 -9.93 -43.05 -27.39
CA ALA A 185 -9.51 -44.46 -27.49
C ALA A 185 -8.04 -44.80 -27.14
N GLU A 186 -7.94 -45.75 -26.20
CA GLU A 186 -6.92 -46.79 -26.01
C GLU A 186 -5.45 -46.40 -25.72
N GLY A 187 -5.16 -46.31 -24.42
CA GLY A 187 -4.37 -47.37 -23.79
C GLY A 187 -2.88 -47.08 -23.53
N THR A 188 -2.57 -46.54 -22.35
CA THR A 188 -1.40 -46.97 -21.57
C THR A 188 -1.63 -46.74 -20.07
N GLN A 189 -1.50 -47.82 -19.31
CA GLN A 189 -1.62 -47.91 -17.87
C GLN A 189 -0.41 -47.25 -17.20
N GLY A 190 -0.61 -46.18 -16.41
CA GLY A 190 0.48 -45.63 -15.62
C GLY A 190 0.22 -44.30 -14.91
N MET A 191 -0.35 -44.40 -13.70
CA MET A 191 -0.26 -43.40 -12.61
C MET A 191 -1.18 -42.17 -12.76
N GLU A 192 -2.35 -42.27 -12.13
CA GLU A 192 -3.24 -41.17 -11.81
C GLU A 192 -2.46 -40.06 -11.07
N LEU A 193 -2.19 -38.96 -11.77
CA LEU A 193 -1.98 -37.67 -11.12
C LEU A 193 -3.38 -37.19 -10.75
N GLU A 194 -3.72 -37.22 -9.47
CA GLU A 194 -4.86 -36.47 -8.95
C GLU A 194 -4.58 -34.99 -9.26
N PHE A 195 -5.23 -34.50 -10.30
CA PHE A 195 -5.44 -33.09 -10.58
C PHE A 195 -6.40 -32.58 -9.49
N TRP A 196 -5.84 -31.96 -8.46
CA TRP A 196 -6.65 -31.32 -7.43
C TRP A 196 -7.08 -29.95 -7.96
N SER A 197 -8.20 -29.92 -8.67
CA SER A 197 -9.03 -28.72 -8.86
C SER A 197 -9.71 -28.41 -7.51
N GLU A 198 -9.18 -27.47 -6.76
CA GLU A 198 -9.92 -26.83 -5.66
C GLU A 198 -10.59 -25.58 -6.25
N GLU A 199 -11.74 -25.80 -6.90
CA GLU A 199 -12.75 -24.77 -7.16
C GLU A 199 -13.54 -24.49 -5.86
N ASP A 200 -13.75 -23.20 -5.62
CA ASP A 200 -14.90 -22.53 -5.00
C ASP A 200 -15.38 -22.88 -3.58
N GLU A 201 -15.19 -21.91 -2.68
CA GLU A 201 -16.24 -21.47 -1.73
C GLU A 201 -16.23 -19.92 -1.61
N ASP A 202 -16.61 -19.24 -2.70
CA ASP A 202 -17.12 -17.86 -2.68
C ASP A 202 -18.65 -17.91 -2.53
N LEU A 203 -19.16 -17.93 -1.29
CA LEU A 203 -20.60 -17.75 -1.01
C LEU A 203 -20.79 -17.10 0.36
N GLU A 204 -21.12 -15.80 0.39
CA GLU A 204 -22.22 -15.18 1.16
C GLU A 204 -22.14 -13.64 1.07
N MET A 205 -22.63 -13.10 -0.05
CA MET A 205 -23.21 -11.74 -0.10
C MET A 205 -24.73 -11.89 -0.02
N GLU A 206 -25.30 -11.85 1.17
CA GLU A 206 -26.73 -11.52 1.33
C GLU A 206 -26.87 -10.00 1.42
N MET A 207 -27.16 -9.40 0.25
CA MET A 207 -27.66 -8.04 0.13
C MET A 207 -29.19 -8.11 0.08
N GLU A 208 -29.86 -8.11 1.23
CA GLU A 208 -31.31 -7.87 1.28
C GLU A 208 -31.56 -6.36 1.05
N MET A 209 -31.72 -5.98 -0.22
CA MET A 209 -32.56 -4.84 -0.60
C MET A 209 -33.94 -5.38 -0.99
N GLU A 210 -34.89 -5.35 -0.05
CA GLU A 210 -36.31 -5.27 -0.42
C GLU A 210 -36.69 -3.79 -0.54
N MET A 211 -36.72 -3.31 -1.78
CA MET A 211 -37.52 -2.17 -2.18
C MET A 211 -38.28 -2.57 -3.44
N GLU A 212 -39.61 -2.66 -3.34
CA GLU A 212 -40.61 -1.97 -4.18
C GLU A 212 -41.95 -2.73 -4.24
N GLY A 213 -43.05 -1.99 -4.07
CA GLY A 213 -44.43 -2.48 -4.23
C GLY A 213 -45.47 -1.64 -3.51
#